data_AF-A0A3E0PE72-F1
#
_entry.id   AF-A0A3E0PE72-F1
#
_cell.length_a   1.000
_cell.length_b   1.000
_cell.length_c   1.000
_cell.angle_alpha   90.00
_cell.angle_beta   90.00
_cell.angle_gamma   90.00
#
_symmetry.space_group_name_H-M   'P 1'
#
loop_
_entity.id
_entity.type
_entity.pdbx_description
1 polymer ?
#
loop_
_entity_poly.entity_id
_entity_poly.type
_entity_poly.pdbx_seq_one_letter_code
_entity_poly.pdbx_strand_id
1 'polypeptide(L)'
;MRAADSAEGADGAKKSGYLIDVTSLAESSALANANGLDKEVADVASVLSRSVSGNAVLVGEYYLSHSAIVDNLAYRISSERVPSKLKKKRLYRLDIPALVKDSDGDPAVFDALVKQAVESITSGREKGILDVFELDAFARVNPSMGAAAAKSLREAVESGSLIVITSGTNADFERIVATDPILRKRFTKVDVEADRETLEDPFVGSKISPDLSEAIAKRSPNEIVSVILQADDVRSGSLRDLLGRHGIEIRSEAANMGVLELNLPLSLAQTIAADRSARHLSLDHEMVSFGHIEDTTGYSA
;
A
#
# COMPACT_ATOMS: atom_id res chain seq x y z
N MET A 1 -21.97 31.67 29.43
CA MET A 1 -22.40 30.26 29.43
C MET A 1 -23.25 30.06 28.18
N ARG A 2 -22.91 29.26 27.17
CA ARG A 2 -21.83 28.30 26.92
C ARG A 2 -21.79 28.19 25.39
N ALA A 3 -20.63 28.43 24.78
CA ALA A 3 -20.31 28.02 23.42
C ALA A 3 -19.05 27.18 23.56
N ALA A 4 -19.21 25.86 23.41
CA ALA A 4 -18.16 24.87 23.25
C ALA A 4 -18.87 23.51 23.28
N ASP A 5 -19.17 22.95 22.11
CA ASP A 5 -18.82 21.55 21.84
C ASP A 5 -19.04 21.27 20.35
N SER A 6 -17.95 21.23 19.58
CA SER A 6 -17.93 20.78 18.18
C SER A 6 -16.47 20.47 17.83
N ALA A 7 -15.98 19.36 18.36
CA ALA A 7 -14.71 18.76 17.95
C ALA A 7 -14.69 17.25 18.26
N GLU A 8 -15.58 16.50 17.61
CA GLU A 8 -15.47 15.04 17.50
C GLU A 8 -15.95 14.64 16.10
N GLY A 9 -15.01 14.47 15.18
CA GLY A 9 -15.34 14.13 13.80
C GLY A 9 -14.10 14.07 12.92
N ALA A 10 -13.25 13.07 13.15
CA ALA A 10 -12.32 12.47 12.16
C ALA A 10 -11.43 11.42 12.84
N ASP A 11 -12.00 10.32 13.34
CA ASP A 11 -11.22 9.12 13.68
C ASP A 11 -11.86 7.90 13.00
N GLY A 12 -11.68 7.85 11.68
CA GLY A 12 -12.44 7.00 10.76
C GLY A 12 -11.70 5.77 10.23
N ALA A 13 -10.62 5.33 10.87
CA ALA A 13 -9.87 4.14 10.47
C ALA A 13 -9.50 3.30 11.69
N LYS A 14 -10.10 2.12 11.83
CA LYS A 14 -9.70 1.16 12.87
C LYS A 14 -8.38 0.49 12.43
N LYS A 15 -7.25 1.17 12.63
CA LYS A 15 -5.92 0.55 12.53
C LYS A 15 -5.79 -0.50 13.63
N SER A 16 -5.48 -1.74 13.26
CA SER A 16 -5.14 -2.80 14.21
C SER A 16 -3.71 -3.24 13.94
N GLY A 17 -2.77 -2.67 14.68
CA GLY A 17 -1.33 -2.87 14.43
C GLY A 17 -0.93 -2.35 13.04
N TYR A 18 -0.32 -3.23 12.24
CA TYR A 18 0.28 -2.93 10.93
C TYR A 18 -0.66 -3.11 9.74
N LEU A 19 -1.97 -3.02 9.98
CA LEU A 19 -3.00 -3.22 8.97
C LEU A 19 -3.93 -2.01 8.88
N ILE A 20 -4.19 -1.62 7.64
CA ILE A 20 -5.19 -0.62 7.28
C ILE A 20 -6.45 -1.35 6.84
N ASP A 21 -7.57 -1.14 7.53
CA ASP A 21 -8.86 -1.68 7.15
C ASP A 21 -9.49 -0.84 6.03
N VAL A 22 -9.23 -1.25 4.79
CA VAL A 22 -9.68 -0.56 3.58
C VAL A 22 -11.21 -0.62 3.46
N THR A 23 -11.85 -1.70 3.93
CA THR A 23 -13.32 -1.78 3.96
C THR A 23 -13.91 -0.72 4.88
N SER A 24 -13.31 -0.47 6.05
CA SER A 24 -13.75 0.64 6.92
C SER A 24 -13.53 2.01 6.30
N LEU A 25 -12.43 2.21 5.57
CA LEU A 25 -12.23 3.46 4.82
C LEU A 25 -13.30 3.66 3.74
N ALA A 26 -13.73 2.58 3.08
CA ALA A 26 -14.82 2.62 2.12
C ALA A 26 -16.17 2.96 2.79
N GLU A 27 -16.45 2.37 3.96
CA GLU A 27 -17.65 2.64 4.78
C GLU A 27 -17.72 4.12 5.20
N SER A 28 -16.58 4.72 5.56
CA SER A 28 -16.49 6.13 5.96
C SER A 28 -16.36 7.10 4.78
N SER A 29 -16.43 6.62 3.54
CA SER A 29 -16.21 7.43 2.32
C SER A 29 -14.86 8.15 2.30
N ALA A 30 -13.86 7.58 2.96
CA ALA A 30 -12.50 8.12 3.05
C ALA A 30 -11.57 7.63 1.92
N LEU A 31 -12.02 6.66 1.11
CA LEU A 31 -11.31 6.26 -0.11
C LEU A 31 -11.61 7.22 -1.25
N ALA A 32 -10.68 7.33 -2.20
CA ALA A 32 -10.95 8.01 -3.46
C ALA A 32 -11.97 7.18 -4.26
N ASN A 33 -12.99 7.82 -4.81
CA ASN A 33 -13.91 7.16 -5.72
C ASN A 33 -13.22 7.01 -7.08
N ALA A 34 -12.72 5.81 -7.39
CA ALA A 34 -12.11 5.52 -8.67
C ALA A 34 -13.22 5.17 -9.68
N ASN A 35 -13.52 6.09 -10.61
CA ASN A 35 -14.41 5.78 -11.72
C ASN A 35 -13.76 4.71 -12.64
N GLY A 36 -14.55 3.73 -13.10
CA GLY A 36 -14.11 2.71 -14.05
C GLY A 36 -13.64 1.39 -13.41
N LEU A 37 -13.03 0.53 -14.24
CA LEU A 37 -12.52 -0.81 -13.88
C LEU A 37 -13.59 -1.80 -13.38
N ASP A 38 -14.86 -1.59 -13.76
CA ASP A 38 -15.97 -2.39 -13.25
C ASP A 38 -15.86 -3.88 -13.61
N LYS A 39 -15.29 -4.17 -14.79
CA LYS A 39 -15.02 -5.51 -15.31
C LYS A 39 -13.95 -6.19 -14.46
N GLU A 40 -12.80 -5.53 -14.29
CA GLU A 40 -11.66 -6.03 -13.51
C GLU A 40 -12.07 -6.27 -12.06
N VAL A 41 -12.78 -5.34 -11.43
CA VAL A 41 -13.28 -5.50 -10.05
C VAL A 41 -14.26 -6.69 -9.97
N ALA A 42 -15.11 -6.89 -10.99
CA ALA A 42 -16.01 -8.05 -11.03
C ALA A 42 -15.24 -9.37 -11.21
N ASP A 43 -14.21 -9.39 -12.04
CA ASP A 43 -13.35 -10.56 -12.27
C ASP A 43 -12.57 -10.93 -11.00
N VAL A 44 -11.98 -9.95 -10.32
CA VAL A 44 -11.35 -10.14 -9.00
C VAL A 44 -12.36 -10.70 -8.01
N ALA A 45 -13.53 -10.07 -7.85
CA ALA A 45 -14.56 -10.57 -6.95
C ALA A 45 -15.00 -12.00 -7.29
N SER A 46 -15.06 -12.36 -8.58
CA SER A 46 -15.34 -13.73 -9.02
C SER A 46 -14.24 -14.70 -8.58
N VAL A 47 -12.96 -14.35 -8.79
CA VAL A 47 -11.80 -15.16 -8.37
C VAL A 47 -11.80 -15.39 -6.87
N LEU A 48 -11.92 -14.32 -6.07
CA LEU A 48 -11.88 -14.42 -4.60
C LEU A 48 -13.06 -15.22 -4.02
N SER A 49 -14.16 -15.35 -4.78
CA SER A 49 -15.34 -16.12 -4.38
C SER A 49 -15.24 -17.62 -4.64
N ARG A 50 -14.19 -18.09 -5.33
CA ARG A 50 -14.06 -19.52 -5.67
C ARG A 50 -13.77 -20.36 -4.41
N SER A 51 -14.28 -21.59 -4.40
CA SER A 51 -14.00 -22.54 -3.29
C SER A 51 -12.57 -23.09 -3.33
N VAL A 52 -11.98 -23.13 -4.53
CA VAL A 52 -10.62 -23.60 -4.85
C VAL A 52 -9.99 -22.49 -5.68
N SER A 53 -8.74 -22.10 -5.37
CA SER A 53 -8.05 -20.89 -5.87
C SER A 53 -8.81 -19.58 -5.60
N GLY A 54 -8.66 -19.04 -4.39
CA GLY A 54 -9.32 -17.82 -3.97
C GLY A 54 -8.44 -16.58 -4.02
N ASN A 55 -7.23 -16.63 -4.58
CA ASN A 55 -6.31 -15.49 -4.60
C ASN A 55 -6.17 -14.93 -6.02
N ALA A 56 -6.10 -13.60 -6.14
CA ALA A 56 -6.00 -12.91 -7.43
C ALA A 56 -4.61 -12.29 -7.60
N VAL A 57 -4.01 -12.46 -8.78
CA VAL A 57 -2.86 -11.67 -9.24
C VAL A 57 -3.34 -10.76 -10.36
N LEU A 58 -3.31 -9.46 -10.12
CA LEU A 58 -3.55 -8.45 -11.15
C LEU A 58 -2.31 -8.33 -12.03
N VAL A 59 -2.46 -8.59 -13.32
CA VAL A 59 -1.35 -8.54 -14.28
C VAL A 59 -1.67 -7.57 -15.39
N GLY A 60 -0.81 -6.58 -15.59
CA GLY A 60 -0.96 -5.56 -16.63
C GLY A 60 0.27 -4.67 -16.71
N GLU A 61 0.30 -3.79 -17.71
CA GLU A 61 1.43 -2.86 -17.93
C GLU A 61 1.41 -1.63 -17.00
N TYR A 62 0.36 -1.47 -16.18
CA TYR A 62 0.17 -0.29 -15.33
C TYR A 62 -0.20 -0.68 -13.89
N TYR A 63 0.70 -0.36 -12.95
CA TYR A 63 0.49 -0.56 -11.51
C TYR A 63 -0.56 0.40 -10.90
N LEU A 64 -0.84 1.52 -11.58
CA LEU A 64 -1.82 2.55 -11.17
C LEU A 64 -3.24 1.97 -10.97
N SER A 65 -3.58 0.90 -11.68
CA SER A 65 -4.91 0.29 -11.61
C SER A 65 -5.12 -0.59 -10.38
N HIS A 66 -4.05 -1.03 -9.71
CA HIS A 66 -4.16 -1.96 -8.58
C HIS A 66 -4.88 -1.32 -7.38
N SER A 67 -4.45 -0.14 -6.95
CA SER A 67 -5.10 0.55 -5.80
C SER A 67 -6.56 0.84 -6.12
N ALA A 68 -6.85 1.32 -7.33
CA ALA A 68 -8.21 1.60 -7.77
C ALA A 68 -9.11 0.34 -7.74
N ILE A 69 -8.61 -0.81 -8.20
CA ILE A 69 -9.34 -2.08 -8.16
C ILE A 69 -9.60 -2.51 -6.71
N VAL A 70 -8.59 -2.41 -5.83
CA VAL A 70 -8.71 -2.77 -4.42
C VAL A 70 -9.71 -1.87 -3.69
N ASP A 71 -9.65 -0.56 -3.92
CA ASP A 71 -10.51 0.43 -3.29
C ASP A 71 -11.96 0.28 -3.79
N ASN A 72 -12.17 0.08 -5.11
CA ASN A 72 -13.49 -0.21 -5.67
C ASN A 72 -14.05 -1.55 -5.17
N LEU A 73 -13.21 -2.57 -5.01
CA LEU A 73 -13.64 -3.82 -4.40
C LEU A 73 -14.07 -3.61 -2.95
N ALA A 74 -13.33 -2.80 -2.17
CA ALA A 74 -13.69 -2.46 -0.80
C ALA A 74 -15.05 -1.74 -0.72
N TYR A 75 -15.34 -0.81 -1.63
CA TYR A 75 -16.66 -0.20 -1.77
C TYR A 75 -17.77 -1.20 -2.10
N ARG A 76 -17.51 -2.16 -2.99
CA ARG A 76 -18.48 -3.20 -3.32
C ARG A 76 -18.70 -4.16 -2.15
N ILE A 77 -17.67 -4.47 -1.38
CA ILE A 77 -17.77 -5.29 -0.16
C ILE A 77 -18.61 -4.57 0.90
N SER A 78 -18.32 -3.29 1.18
CA SER A 78 -19.04 -2.49 2.20
C SER A 78 -20.51 -2.27 1.85
N SER A 79 -20.83 -2.13 0.56
CA SER A 79 -22.20 -2.02 0.05
C SER A 79 -22.88 -3.36 -0.23
N GLU A 80 -22.25 -4.49 0.13
CA GLU A 80 -22.68 -5.86 -0.16
C GLU A 80 -22.98 -6.16 -1.65
N ARG A 81 -22.40 -5.39 -2.57
CA ARG A 81 -22.46 -5.57 -4.04
C ARG A 81 -21.39 -6.55 -4.54
N VAL A 82 -21.23 -7.66 -3.83
CA VAL A 82 -20.29 -8.74 -4.13
C VAL A 82 -20.98 -10.10 -4.00
N PRO A 83 -20.40 -11.18 -4.56
CA PRO A 83 -20.92 -12.52 -4.34
C PRO A 83 -21.04 -12.87 -2.85
N SER A 84 -21.99 -13.73 -2.51
CA SER A 84 -22.37 -14.03 -1.12
C SER A 84 -21.19 -14.46 -0.21
N LYS A 85 -20.17 -15.11 -0.79
CA LYS A 85 -18.96 -15.53 -0.06
C LYS A 85 -18.04 -14.38 0.34
N LEU A 86 -18.11 -13.23 -0.33
CA LEU A 86 -17.32 -12.05 0.00
C LEU A 86 -18.10 -11.06 0.87
N LYS A 87 -19.42 -11.20 0.98
CA LYS A 87 -20.22 -10.40 1.91
C LYS A 87 -19.66 -10.56 3.33
N LYS A 88 -19.60 -9.44 4.06
CA LYS A 88 -19.10 -9.34 5.44
C LYS A 88 -17.60 -9.61 5.63
N LYS A 89 -16.87 -10.04 4.58
CA LYS A 89 -15.41 -10.06 4.64
C LYS A 89 -14.87 -8.64 4.78
N ARG A 90 -13.68 -8.54 5.35
CA ARG A 90 -12.93 -7.29 5.47
C ARG A 90 -11.68 -7.36 4.61
N LEU A 91 -11.38 -6.26 3.93
CA LEU A 91 -10.20 -6.07 3.11
C LEU A 91 -9.20 -5.23 3.89
N TYR A 92 -7.99 -5.76 4.04
CA TYR A 92 -6.89 -5.12 4.74
C TYR A 92 -5.72 -4.87 3.79
N ARG A 93 -4.95 -3.82 4.04
CA ARG A 93 -3.68 -3.54 3.38
C ARG A 93 -2.58 -3.48 4.44
N LEU A 94 -1.39 -3.98 4.12
CA LEU A 94 -0.21 -3.79 4.99
C LEU A 94 0.18 -2.31 5.04
N ASP A 95 0.36 -1.76 6.24
CA ASP A 95 0.90 -0.42 6.45
C ASP A 95 2.43 -0.47 6.36
N ILE A 96 2.96 -0.49 5.13
CA ILE A 96 4.40 -0.55 4.89
C ILE A 96 5.15 0.61 5.57
N PRO A 97 4.69 1.88 5.51
CA PRO A 97 5.34 2.96 6.25
C PRO A 97 5.45 2.68 7.76
N ALA A 98 4.39 2.19 8.39
CA ALA A 98 4.44 1.83 9.81
C ALA A 98 5.39 0.66 10.09
N LEU A 99 5.40 -0.37 9.23
CA LEU A 99 6.30 -1.52 9.35
C LEU A 99 7.77 -1.12 9.23
N VAL A 100 8.11 -0.29 8.23
CA VAL A 100 9.48 0.21 8.03
C VAL A 100 9.92 1.05 9.22
N LYS A 101 9.06 1.97 9.67
CA LYS A 101 9.32 2.81 10.84
C LYS A 101 9.59 1.98 12.10
N ASP A 102 8.70 1.06 12.45
CA ASP A 102 8.81 0.30 13.70
C ASP A 102 9.90 -0.78 13.64
N SER A 103 10.32 -1.17 12.43
CA SER A 103 11.47 -2.06 12.24
C SER A 103 12.83 -1.39 12.46
N ASP A 104 12.90 -0.05 12.40
CA ASP A 104 14.13 0.74 12.53
C ASP A 104 15.28 0.24 11.61
N GLY A 105 14.92 -0.19 10.41
CA GLY A 105 15.87 -0.75 9.44
C GLY A 105 16.41 -2.14 9.77
N ASP A 106 15.96 -2.80 10.85
CA ASP A 106 16.25 -4.21 11.14
C ASP A 106 15.32 -5.14 10.33
N PRO A 107 15.84 -5.87 9.33
CA PRO A 107 15.03 -6.75 8.50
C PRO A 107 14.38 -7.90 9.28
N ALA A 108 15.00 -8.37 10.37
CA ALA A 108 14.44 -9.44 11.19
C ALA A 108 13.24 -8.96 12.02
N VAL A 109 13.28 -7.72 12.49
CA VAL A 109 12.14 -7.08 13.17
C VAL A 109 11.02 -6.84 12.16
N PHE A 110 11.31 -6.27 11.00
CA PHE A 110 10.33 -6.08 9.92
C PHE A 110 9.58 -7.39 9.61
N ASP A 111 10.33 -8.49 9.45
CA ASP A 111 9.79 -9.82 9.20
C ASP A 111 8.84 -10.31 10.29
N ALA A 112 9.18 -10.08 11.55
CA ALA A 112 8.35 -10.45 12.68
C ALA A 112 7.04 -9.64 12.73
N LEU A 113 7.10 -8.33 12.43
CA LEU A 113 5.92 -7.47 12.41
C LEU A 113 4.96 -7.82 11.27
N VAL A 114 5.48 -8.10 10.06
CA VAL A 114 4.65 -8.58 8.94
C VAL A 114 3.97 -9.91 9.30
N LYS A 115 4.72 -10.85 9.87
CA LYS A 115 4.16 -12.13 10.33
C LYS A 115 3.04 -11.92 11.35
N GLN A 116 3.25 -11.06 12.35
CA GLN A 116 2.24 -10.72 13.35
C GLN A 116 0.98 -10.12 12.71
N ALA A 117 1.14 -9.24 11.72
CA ALA A 117 0.04 -8.66 10.97
C ALA A 117 -0.79 -9.75 10.27
N VAL A 118 -0.12 -10.67 9.55
CA VAL A 118 -0.77 -11.79 8.85
C VAL A 118 -1.49 -12.74 9.83
N GLU A 119 -0.89 -13.01 10.99
CA GLU A 119 -1.51 -13.84 12.04
C GLU A 119 -2.77 -13.18 12.63
N SER A 120 -2.79 -11.85 12.77
CA SER A 120 -3.94 -11.13 13.30
C SER A 120 -5.21 -11.26 12.44
N ILE A 121 -5.06 -11.38 11.12
CA ILE A 121 -6.20 -11.55 10.18
C ILE A 121 -6.56 -13.01 9.90
N THR A 122 -5.64 -13.94 10.13
CA THR A 122 -5.87 -15.38 9.91
C THR A 122 -6.38 -16.11 11.15
N SER A 123 -6.22 -15.53 12.34
CA SER A 123 -6.71 -16.08 13.61
C SER A 123 -8.20 -15.83 13.89
N GLY A 124 -8.84 -14.93 13.14
CA GLY A 124 -10.27 -14.63 13.26
C GLY A 124 -11.19 -15.73 12.71
N ARG A 125 -12.46 -15.75 13.15
CA ARG A 125 -13.48 -16.70 12.64
C ARG A 125 -13.83 -16.47 11.17
N GLU A 126 -13.69 -15.25 10.67
CA GLU A 126 -13.94 -14.90 9.28
C GLU A 126 -12.62 -14.59 8.58
N LYS A 127 -12.36 -15.26 7.46
CA LYS A 127 -11.14 -15.05 6.66
C LYS A 127 -11.16 -13.64 6.05
N GLY A 128 -10.19 -12.81 6.44
CA GLY A 128 -9.92 -11.52 5.81
C GLY A 128 -9.35 -11.68 4.40
N ILE A 129 -9.45 -10.59 3.62
CA ILE A 129 -8.76 -10.41 2.35
C ILE A 129 -7.57 -9.50 2.63
N LEU A 130 -6.37 -9.89 2.22
CA LEU A 130 -5.17 -9.07 2.32
C LEU A 130 -4.74 -8.59 0.95
N ASP A 131 -4.58 -7.27 0.84
CA ASP A 131 -3.90 -6.60 -0.24
C ASP A 131 -2.38 -6.61 0.05
N VAL A 132 -1.64 -7.31 -0.82
CA VAL A 132 -0.18 -7.36 -0.81
C VAL A 132 0.32 -6.83 -2.15
N PHE A 133 0.90 -5.62 -2.14
CA PHE A 133 1.12 -4.85 -3.36
C PHE A 133 1.87 -5.63 -4.47
N GLU A 134 2.94 -6.34 -4.14
CA GLU A 134 3.78 -7.03 -5.15
C GLU A 134 3.82 -8.55 -4.98
N LEU A 135 3.72 -9.24 -6.10
CA LEU A 135 3.78 -10.70 -6.17
C LEU A 135 5.11 -11.27 -5.68
N ASP A 136 6.19 -10.50 -5.76
CA ASP A 136 7.49 -10.87 -5.20
C ASP A 136 7.42 -11.18 -3.70
N ALA A 137 6.44 -10.65 -2.96
CA ALA A 137 6.17 -11.02 -1.56
C ALA A 137 5.96 -12.54 -1.37
N PHE A 138 5.59 -13.27 -2.42
CA PHE A 138 5.38 -14.72 -2.41
C PHE A 138 6.54 -15.53 -3.01
N ALA A 139 7.62 -14.87 -3.46
CA ALA A 139 8.82 -15.53 -3.92
C ALA A 139 9.48 -16.32 -2.76
N ARG A 140 10.21 -17.40 -3.09
CA ARG A 140 10.92 -18.22 -2.09
C ARG A 140 12.04 -17.46 -1.40
N VAL A 141 12.62 -16.49 -2.10
CA VAL A 141 13.61 -15.54 -1.59
C VAL A 141 13.12 -14.18 -2.03
N ASN A 142 12.80 -13.32 -1.07
CA ASN A 142 12.49 -11.93 -1.32
C ASN A 142 13.48 -11.06 -0.51
N PRO A 143 14.34 -10.28 -1.17
CA PRO A 143 15.30 -9.42 -0.47
C PRO A 143 14.66 -8.23 0.26
N SER A 144 13.47 -7.81 -0.19
CA SER A 144 12.74 -6.64 0.33
C SER A 144 11.80 -7.00 1.49
N MET A 145 11.28 -8.22 1.48
CA MET A 145 10.42 -8.79 2.51
C MET A 145 11.07 -10.11 2.91
N GLY A 146 11.72 -10.15 4.08
CA GLY A 146 12.60 -11.24 4.45
C GLY A 146 11.92 -12.62 4.53
N ALA A 147 12.75 -13.64 4.74
CA ALA A 147 12.36 -15.04 4.57
C ALA A 147 11.22 -15.48 5.50
N ALA A 148 11.11 -14.91 6.71
CA ALA A 148 10.07 -15.32 7.66
C ALA A 148 8.70 -14.74 7.28
N ALA A 149 8.65 -13.50 6.80
CA ALA A 149 7.44 -12.87 6.30
C ALA A 149 6.91 -13.58 5.05
N ALA A 150 7.79 -13.81 4.06
CA ALA A 150 7.44 -14.54 2.84
C ALA A 150 6.92 -15.96 3.15
N LYS A 151 7.56 -16.67 4.08
CA LYS A 151 7.10 -17.99 4.53
C LYS A 151 5.71 -17.93 5.15
N SER A 152 5.44 -16.97 6.03
CA SER A 152 4.13 -16.80 6.68
C SER A 152 3.00 -16.56 5.68
N LEU A 153 3.21 -15.65 4.73
CA LEU A 153 2.26 -15.37 3.65
C LEU A 153 1.95 -16.61 2.81
N ARG A 154 2.99 -17.36 2.44
CA ARG A 154 2.84 -18.61 1.69
C ARG A 154 2.05 -19.64 2.49
N GLU A 155 2.43 -19.96 3.72
CA GLU A 155 1.72 -20.93 4.56
C GLU A 155 0.24 -20.57 4.75
N ALA A 156 -0.07 -19.28 4.91
CA ALA A 156 -1.45 -18.79 5.04
C ALA A 156 -2.27 -18.98 3.75
N VAL A 157 -1.67 -18.74 2.58
CA VAL A 157 -2.31 -18.99 1.27
C VAL A 157 -2.44 -20.49 0.98
N GLU A 158 -1.43 -21.28 1.33
CA GLU A 158 -1.38 -22.72 1.09
C GLU A 158 -2.41 -23.47 1.93
N SER A 159 -2.58 -23.09 3.20
CA SER A 159 -3.64 -23.58 4.09
C SER A 159 -5.03 -23.03 3.72
N GLY A 160 -5.08 -21.92 3.00
CA GLY A 160 -6.31 -21.22 2.63
C GLY A 160 -6.94 -20.46 3.80
N SER A 161 -6.19 -20.18 4.88
CA SER A 161 -6.63 -19.30 5.97
C SER A 161 -6.67 -17.84 5.52
N LEU A 162 -5.87 -17.48 4.51
CA LEU A 162 -5.77 -16.15 3.93
C LEU A 162 -6.27 -16.12 2.49
N ILE A 163 -6.95 -15.03 2.13
CA ILE A 163 -7.28 -14.66 0.76
C ILE A 163 -6.43 -13.44 0.40
N VAL A 164 -5.79 -13.45 -0.77
CA VAL A 164 -4.86 -12.39 -1.19
C VAL A 164 -5.27 -11.79 -2.53
N ILE A 165 -5.11 -10.47 -2.63
CA ILE A 165 -4.99 -9.73 -3.88
C ILE A 165 -3.55 -9.22 -3.95
N THR A 166 -2.92 -9.38 -5.12
CA THR A 166 -1.57 -8.87 -5.35
C THR A 166 -1.40 -8.44 -6.81
N SER A 167 -0.33 -7.74 -7.15
CA SER A 167 -0.03 -7.32 -8.51
C SER A 167 1.37 -7.72 -8.96
N GLY A 168 1.57 -7.80 -10.27
CA GLY A 168 2.87 -8.05 -10.87
C GLY A 168 2.80 -8.03 -12.38
N THR A 169 3.95 -8.20 -13.03
CA THR A 169 4.00 -8.36 -14.49
C THR A 169 3.66 -9.79 -14.90
N ASN A 170 3.43 -10.02 -16.19
CA ASN A 170 3.33 -11.38 -16.73
C ASN A 170 4.62 -12.17 -16.44
N ALA A 171 5.78 -11.53 -16.50
CA ALA A 171 7.05 -12.17 -16.19
C ALA A 171 7.13 -12.62 -14.72
N ASP A 172 6.63 -11.80 -13.79
CA ASP A 172 6.57 -12.16 -12.37
C ASP A 172 5.62 -13.33 -12.11
N PHE A 173 4.44 -13.31 -12.74
CA PHE A 173 3.49 -14.41 -12.64
C PHE A 173 4.08 -15.73 -13.13
N GLU A 174 4.69 -15.73 -14.32
CA GLU A 174 5.34 -16.92 -14.87
C GLU A 174 6.49 -17.40 -13.97
N ARG A 175 7.35 -16.48 -13.52
CA ARG A 175 8.51 -16.79 -12.69
C ARG A 175 8.14 -17.32 -11.31
N ILE A 176 7.15 -16.74 -10.63
CA ILE A 176 6.85 -17.01 -9.21
C ILE A 176 5.68 -18.00 -9.04
N VAL A 177 4.60 -17.80 -9.80
CA VAL A 177 3.35 -18.56 -9.61
C VAL A 177 3.32 -19.79 -10.48
N ALA A 178 3.57 -19.65 -11.79
CA ALA A 178 3.42 -20.77 -12.74
C ALA A 178 4.43 -21.90 -12.49
N THR A 179 5.64 -21.56 -12.06
CA THR A 179 6.70 -22.53 -11.70
C THR A 179 6.48 -23.21 -10.36
N ASP A 180 5.65 -22.66 -9.47
CA ASP A 180 5.43 -23.20 -8.14
C ASP A 180 4.19 -24.12 -8.09
N PRO A 181 4.34 -25.42 -7.74
CA PRO A 181 3.25 -26.39 -7.77
C PRO A 181 2.06 -26.06 -6.88
N ILE A 182 2.27 -25.25 -5.84
CA ILE A 182 1.24 -24.88 -4.86
C ILE A 182 0.62 -23.53 -5.25
N LEU A 183 1.45 -22.50 -5.52
CA LEU A 183 0.92 -21.19 -5.88
C LEU A 183 0.07 -21.23 -7.16
N ARG A 184 0.47 -22.01 -8.18
CA ARG A 184 -0.32 -22.19 -9.41
C ARG A 184 -1.74 -22.74 -9.19
N LYS A 185 -1.99 -23.41 -8.07
CA LYS A 185 -3.31 -23.94 -7.69
C LYS A 185 -4.10 -22.97 -6.80
N ARG A 186 -3.45 -21.93 -6.29
CA ARG A 186 -4.01 -20.99 -5.30
C ARG A 186 -4.27 -19.62 -5.88
N PHE A 187 -3.45 -19.17 -6.84
CA PHE A 187 -3.57 -17.88 -7.51
C PHE A 187 -4.20 -18.04 -8.89
N THR A 188 -5.06 -17.09 -9.24
CA THR A 188 -5.60 -16.91 -10.60
C THR A 188 -5.11 -15.57 -11.13
N LYS A 189 -4.61 -15.57 -12.36
CA LYS A 189 -4.27 -14.36 -13.09
C LYS A 189 -5.53 -13.60 -13.49
N VAL A 190 -5.57 -12.30 -13.25
CA VAL A 190 -6.57 -11.36 -13.74
C VAL A 190 -5.84 -10.34 -14.60
N ASP A 191 -6.04 -10.42 -15.91
CA ASP A 191 -5.44 -9.47 -16.85
C ASP A 191 -6.16 -8.12 -16.71
N VAL A 192 -5.39 -7.05 -16.47
CA VAL A 192 -5.89 -5.69 -16.31
C VAL A 192 -5.67 -4.95 -17.63
N GLU A 193 -6.75 -4.80 -18.39
CA GLU A 193 -6.80 -4.09 -19.67
C GLU A 193 -7.18 -2.62 -19.41
N ALA A 194 -6.50 -1.95 -18.49
CA ALA A 194 -6.76 -0.54 -18.25
C ALA A 194 -6.10 0.28 -19.36
N ASP A 195 -6.91 0.75 -20.31
CA ASP A 195 -6.49 1.76 -21.28
C ASP A 195 -6.19 3.06 -20.54
N ARG A 196 -5.01 3.64 -20.76
CA ARG A 196 -4.51 4.87 -20.10
C ARG A 196 -5.48 6.05 -20.23
N GLU A 197 -6.39 6.01 -21.20
CA GLU A 197 -7.38 7.06 -21.47
C GLU A 197 -8.67 6.92 -20.64
N THR A 198 -9.01 5.72 -20.16
CA THR A 198 -10.25 5.48 -19.39
C THR A 198 -10.14 5.78 -17.90
N LEU A 199 -8.91 5.84 -17.40
CA LEU A 199 -8.62 6.38 -16.07
C LEU A 199 -8.40 7.89 -16.23
N GLU A 200 -9.45 8.68 -16.00
CA GLU A 200 -9.24 10.05 -15.53
C GLU A 200 -8.28 9.97 -14.33
N ASP A 201 -7.30 10.89 -14.24
CA ASP A 201 -6.22 10.87 -13.25
C ASP A 201 -6.70 10.30 -11.90
N PRO A 202 -6.32 9.07 -11.52
CA PRO A 202 -7.04 8.28 -10.51
C PRO A 202 -6.93 8.84 -9.09
N PHE A 203 -6.23 9.96 -8.93
CA PHE A 203 -5.97 10.60 -7.66
C PHE A 203 -6.79 11.88 -7.50
N VAL A 204 -7.98 11.73 -6.91
CA VAL A 204 -8.80 12.84 -6.41
C VAL A 204 -8.40 13.12 -4.95
N GLY A 205 -7.20 13.65 -4.74
CA GLY A 205 -6.66 14.00 -3.42
C GLY A 205 -5.45 14.93 -3.55
N SER A 206 -4.69 15.17 -2.46
CA SER A 206 -3.35 15.78 -2.52
C SER A 206 -2.28 14.71 -2.34
N LYS A 207 -1.39 14.50 -3.34
CA LYS A 207 -0.31 13.49 -3.28
C LYS A 207 0.76 13.89 -2.27
N ILE A 208 0.66 15.13 -1.81
CA ILE A 208 1.47 15.77 -0.80
C ILE A 208 0.81 15.53 0.55
N SER A 209 1.57 14.99 1.50
CA SER A 209 1.14 14.77 2.87
C SER A 209 0.78 16.08 3.59
N PRO A 210 -0.06 16.06 4.65
CA PRO A 210 -0.52 17.28 5.33
C PRO A 210 0.61 18.16 5.88
N ASP A 211 1.64 17.54 6.47
CA ASP A 211 2.83 18.20 7.01
C ASP A 211 3.69 18.84 5.91
N LEU A 212 3.87 18.16 4.77
CA LEU A 212 4.53 18.74 3.61
C LEU A 212 3.71 19.89 3.02
N SER A 213 2.38 19.75 2.98
CA SER A 213 1.48 20.83 2.55
C SER A 213 1.56 22.04 3.49
N GLU A 214 1.67 21.82 4.80
CA GLU A 214 1.85 22.88 5.79
C GLU A 214 3.21 23.58 5.61
N ALA A 215 4.29 22.81 5.37
CA ALA A 215 5.60 23.35 5.05
C ALA A 215 5.57 24.22 3.79
N ILE A 216 4.94 23.76 2.71
CA ILE A 216 4.77 24.53 1.47
C ILE A 216 4.05 25.86 1.73
N ALA A 217 3.04 25.87 2.61
CA ALA A 217 2.26 27.07 2.90
C ALA A 217 2.97 28.07 3.83
N LYS A 218 3.83 27.60 4.75
CA LYS A 218 4.40 28.42 5.84
C LYS A 218 5.88 28.74 5.69
N ARG A 219 6.63 27.99 4.89
CA ARG A 219 8.09 28.08 4.77
C ARG A 219 8.53 28.71 3.46
N SER A 220 9.85 28.95 3.32
CA SER A 220 10.39 29.61 2.12
C SER A 220 10.35 28.67 0.91
N PRO A 221 9.87 29.11 -0.28
CA PRO A 221 9.75 28.23 -1.45
C PRO A 221 11.07 27.62 -1.95
N ASN A 222 12.20 28.27 -1.67
CA ASN A 222 13.54 27.79 -2.04
C ASN A 222 14.21 27.00 -0.92
N GLU A 223 13.55 26.82 0.22
CA GLU A 223 14.05 25.98 1.29
C GLU A 223 14.05 24.52 0.82
N ILE A 224 15.20 23.86 0.98
CA ILE A 224 15.39 22.46 0.62
C ILE A 224 15.05 21.63 1.85
N VAL A 225 14.15 20.67 1.66
CA VAL A 225 13.73 19.73 2.69
C VAL A 225 14.00 18.30 2.24
N SER A 226 14.25 17.41 3.20
CA SER A 226 14.30 15.98 2.93
C SER A 226 12.88 15.46 2.77
N VAL A 227 12.63 14.69 1.72
CA VAL A 227 11.29 14.23 1.34
C VAL A 227 11.36 12.80 0.85
N ILE A 228 10.41 11.98 1.29
CA ILE A 228 10.22 10.62 0.80
C ILE A 228 9.21 10.69 -0.36
N LEU A 229 9.66 10.30 -1.55
CA LEU A 229 8.83 10.09 -2.72
C LEU A 229 8.56 8.60 -2.89
N GLN A 230 7.30 8.22 -2.82
CA GLN A 230 6.83 6.92 -3.27
C GLN A 230 6.38 7.02 -4.73
N ALA A 231 6.89 6.16 -5.59
CA ALA A 231 6.59 6.14 -7.02
C ALA A 231 6.20 4.74 -7.51
N ASP A 232 5.49 4.66 -8.64
CA ASP A 232 5.18 3.39 -9.30
C ASP A 232 6.44 2.63 -9.73
N ASP A 233 7.39 3.37 -10.30
CA ASP A 233 8.70 2.89 -10.71
C ASP A 233 9.71 4.02 -10.54
N VAL A 234 10.56 3.90 -9.52
CA VAL A 234 11.60 4.89 -9.26
C VAL A 234 12.71 4.87 -10.32
N ARG A 235 12.79 3.84 -11.15
CA ARG A 235 13.75 3.73 -12.28
C ARG A 235 13.16 4.29 -13.58
N SER A 236 11.92 4.76 -13.57
CA SER A 236 11.27 5.37 -14.72
C SER A 236 12.12 6.51 -15.30
N GLY A 237 12.41 6.44 -16.60
CA GLY A 237 13.18 7.45 -17.30
C GLY A 237 12.53 8.85 -17.22
N SER A 238 11.20 8.92 -17.30
CA SER A 238 10.49 10.21 -17.20
C SER A 238 10.66 10.87 -15.84
N LEU A 239 10.61 10.09 -14.75
CA LEU A 239 10.82 10.57 -13.40
C LEU A 239 12.27 11.01 -13.19
N ARG A 240 13.25 10.20 -13.62
CA ARG A 240 14.68 10.53 -13.53
C ARG A 240 15.02 11.81 -14.30
N ASP A 241 14.48 11.97 -15.51
CA ASP A 241 14.67 13.18 -16.32
C ASP A 241 14.02 14.41 -15.68
N LEU A 242 12.86 14.25 -15.04
CA LEU A 242 12.20 15.33 -14.31
C LEU A 242 13.02 15.77 -13.09
N LEU A 243 13.50 14.82 -12.28
CA LEU A 243 14.38 15.12 -11.14
C LEU A 243 15.69 15.78 -11.61
N GLY A 244 16.31 15.24 -12.64
CA GLY A 244 17.57 15.76 -13.20
C GLY A 244 17.44 17.16 -13.80
N ARG A 245 16.36 17.45 -14.54
CA ARG A 245 16.09 18.79 -15.12
C ARG A 245 15.98 19.88 -14.06
N HIS A 246 15.50 19.53 -12.87
CA HIS A 246 15.37 20.45 -11.75
C HIS A 246 16.52 20.39 -10.75
N GLY A 247 17.56 19.58 -11.02
CA GLY A 247 18.73 19.45 -10.15
C GLY A 247 18.38 18.87 -8.77
N ILE A 248 17.33 18.06 -8.67
CA ILE A 248 16.91 17.44 -7.41
C ILE A 248 17.85 16.28 -7.10
N GLU A 249 18.47 16.33 -5.94
CA GLU A 249 19.39 15.30 -5.47
C GLU A 249 18.62 14.13 -4.83
N ILE A 250 18.98 12.91 -5.22
CA ILE A 250 18.50 11.66 -4.63
C ILE A 250 19.50 11.25 -3.55
N ARG A 251 19.09 11.26 -2.28
CA ARG A 251 19.91 10.88 -1.13
C ARG A 251 20.02 9.38 -0.95
N SER A 252 18.89 8.69 -1.07
CA SER A 252 18.80 7.24 -0.96
C SER A 252 17.71 6.69 -1.89
N GLU A 253 17.86 5.42 -2.25
CA GLU A 253 16.94 4.73 -3.15
C GLU A 253 16.68 3.32 -2.63
N ALA A 254 15.41 3.01 -2.41
CA ALA A 254 14.93 1.66 -2.15
C ALA A 254 14.06 1.23 -3.33
N ALA A 255 14.73 0.88 -4.43
CA ALA A 255 14.07 0.65 -5.72
C ALA A 255 13.00 -0.44 -5.68
N ASN A 256 13.25 -1.52 -4.93
CA ASN A 256 12.31 -2.62 -4.78
C ASN A 256 11.12 -2.30 -3.86
N MET A 257 11.10 -1.11 -3.25
CA MET A 257 9.98 -0.59 -2.46
C MET A 257 9.32 0.61 -3.16
N GLY A 258 9.82 1.02 -4.33
CA GLY A 258 9.34 2.20 -5.04
C GLY A 258 9.57 3.50 -4.28
N VAL A 259 10.63 3.59 -3.46
CA VAL A 259 10.91 4.76 -2.61
C VAL A 259 12.21 5.46 -3.01
N LEU A 260 12.16 6.79 -3.08
CA LEU A 260 13.31 7.69 -3.18
C LEU A 260 13.29 8.68 -2.03
N GLU A 261 14.45 8.92 -1.42
CA GLU A 261 14.65 10.04 -0.51
C GLU A 261 15.32 11.18 -1.28
N LEU A 262 14.70 12.36 -1.26
CA LEU A 262 15.05 13.49 -2.11
C LEU A 262 15.35 14.74 -1.26
N ASN A 263 16.37 15.49 -1.68
CA ASN A 263 16.53 16.88 -1.26
C ASN A 263 15.70 17.78 -2.19
N LEU A 264 14.51 18.16 -1.73
CA LEU A 264 13.50 18.81 -2.55
C LEU A 264 13.31 20.28 -2.14
N PRO A 265 13.54 21.25 -3.05
CA PRO A 265 13.04 22.60 -2.87
C PRO A 265 11.50 22.60 -2.75
N LEU A 266 10.95 23.23 -1.72
CA LEU A 266 9.49 23.23 -1.47
C LEU A 266 8.66 23.72 -2.68
N SER A 267 9.19 24.65 -3.47
CA SER A 267 8.59 25.15 -4.71
C SER A 267 8.36 24.07 -5.77
N LEU A 268 9.11 22.97 -5.75
CA LEU A 268 9.02 21.88 -6.71
C LEU A 268 8.13 20.73 -6.23
N ALA A 269 7.67 20.74 -4.97
CA ALA A 269 6.86 19.67 -4.41
C ALA A 269 5.58 19.39 -5.20
N GLN A 270 4.88 20.44 -5.66
CA GLN A 270 3.71 20.28 -6.53
C GLN A 270 4.07 19.72 -7.90
N THR A 271 5.21 20.10 -8.48
CA THR A 271 5.70 19.57 -9.76
C THR A 271 6.01 18.09 -9.66
N ILE A 272 6.67 17.66 -8.57
CA ILE A 272 6.97 16.24 -8.33
C ILE A 272 5.69 15.46 -8.10
N ALA A 273 4.79 15.98 -7.26
CA ALA A 273 3.49 15.36 -7.01
C ALA A 273 2.67 15.22 -8.31
N ALA A 274 2.70 16.22 -9.19
CA ALA A 274 1.99 16.19 -10.47
C ALA A 274 2.57 15.17 -11.47
N ASP A 275 3.78 14.66 -11.24
CA ASP A 275 4.31 13.60 -12.08
C ASP A 275 3.44 12.34 -11.98
N ARG A 276 3.25 11.67 -13.11
CA ARG A 276 2.38 10.50 -13.18
C ARG A 276 2.94 9.31 -12.45
N SER A 277 4.26 9.19 -12.35
CA SER A 277 4.91 8.10 -11.61
C SER A 277 4.90 8.37 -10.10
N ALA A 278 4.67 9.61 -9.64
CA ALA A 278 4.59 9.93 -8.22
C ALA A 278 3.24 9.50 -7.63
N ARG A 279 3.30 8.71 -6.54
CA ARG A 279 2.14 8.26 -5.77
C ARG A 279 1.92 9.10 -4.52
N HIS A 280 2.99 9.31 -3.75
CA HIS A 280 2.92 10.04 -2.50
C HIS A 280 4.24 10.75 -2.21
N LEU A 281 4.14 11.92 -1.59
CA LEU A 281 5.26 12.77 -1.25
C LEU A 281 5.08 13.27 0.19
N SER A 282 6.02 12.92 1.07
CA SER A 282 5.96 13.28 2.49
C SER A 282 7.29 13.82 3.01
N LEU A 283 7.25 14.72 3.99
CA LEU A 283 8.48 15.16 4.64
C LEU A 283 9.18 13.98 5.32
N ASP A 284 10.49 13.95 5.19
CA ASP A 284 11.35 13.07 5.94
C ASP A 284 11.62 13.71 7.31
N HIS A 285 10.76 13.41 8.26
CA HIS A 285 10.86 13.86 9.65
C HIS A 285 10.78 12.69 10.62
N GLU A 286 11.61 12.71 11.66
CA GLU A 286 11.29 12.00 12.89
C GLU A 286 10.02 12.59 13.48
N MET A 287 8.95 11.80 13.56
CA MET A 287 7.78 12.19 14.34
C MET A 287 8.17 12.29 15.80
N VAL A 288 8.20 13.51 16.34
CA VAL A 288 8.05 13.70 17.78
C VAL A 288 6.64 13.25 18.12
N SER A 289 6.53 12.02 18.63
CA SER A 289 5.30 11.50 19.20
C SER A 289 4.86 12.40 20.35
N PHE A 290 3.58 12.73 20.36
CA PHE A 290 2.94 13.50 21.42
C PHE A 290 3.21 12.86 22.79
N GLY A 291 4.02 13.56 23.61
CA GLY A 291 3.91 13.62 25.06
C GLY A 291 3.83 12.31 25.82
N HIS A 292 4.94 11.59 25.94
CA HIS A 292 5.31 10.92 27.20
C HIS A 292 6.84 10.87 27.29
N ILE A 293 7.39 11.45 28.36
CA ILE A 293 8.75 11.16 28.79
C ILE A 293 8.67 9.79 29.46
N GLU A 294 9.24 8.77 28.84
CA GLU A 294 9.70 7.59 29.57
C GLU A 294 11.22 7.54 29.46
N ASP A 295 11.87 8.02 30.52
CA ASP A 295 13.19 7.53 30.90
C ASP A 295 13.05 6.03 31.17
N THR A 296 13.65 5.20 30.33
CA THR A 296 14.10 3.88 30.78
C THR A 296 15.53 3.67 30.32
N THR A 297 16.45 4.14 31.18
CA THR A 297 17.79 3.56 31.26
C THR A 297 17.64 2.08 31.59
N GLY A 298 18.22 1.21 30.75
CA GLY A 298 18.07 -0.23 30.93
C GLY A 298 19.16 -1.08 30.32
N TYR A 299 20.44 -0.66 30.33
CA TYR A 299 21.55 -1.62 30.34
C TYR A 299 22.86 -1.02 30.89
N SER A 300 23.25 -1.47 32.09
CA SER A 300 24.63 -1.49 32.58
C SER A 300 24.73 -2.56 33.67
N ALA A 301 25.41 -3.65 33.30
CA ALA A 301 25.94 -4.77 34.11
C ALA A 301 24.95 -5.63 34.91
#